data_AF-D6V3D5-F1
#
_entry.id   AF-D6V3D5-F1
#
_cell.length_a   1.000
_cell.length_b   1.000
_cell.length_c   1.000
_cell.angle_alpha   90.00
_cell.angle_beta   90.00
_cell.angle_gamma   90.00
#
_symmetry.space_group_name_H-M   'P 1'
#
loop_
_entity.id
_entity.type
_entity.pdbx_description
1 polymer ?
#
loop_
_entity_poly.entity_id
_entity_poly.type
_entity_poly.pdbx_seq_one_letter_code
_entity_poly.pdbx_strand_id
1 'polypeptide(L)'
;MTIHMEMQTGSRSAHSPALCQTLPSPPSMDRSLATPARLSTAELAFRIFAVFRGHPHISNVLTHISRANWAQVERELNIILNPTTTGGLSSLARNIVDLMCAERGVTGKILKPYFHAALQRLLGPDEAEQLIRHVEALFLELEWKADHPASAIASKEAGHDRTAH
;
A
#
# COMPACT_ATOMS: atom_id res chain seq x y z
N MET A 1 37.80 28.53 47.68
CA MET A 1 39.20 28.10 47.85
C MET A 1 39.62 27.43 46.57
N THR A 2 40.39 28.14 45.76
CA THR A 2 40.87 27.76 44.44
C THR A 2 42.18 27.02 44.61
N ILE A 3 42.33 25.84 44.02
CA ILE A 3 43.63 25.17 43.90
C ILE A 3 43.86 24.92 42.41
N HIS A 4 44.97 25.50 41.95
CA HIS A 4 45.52 25.54 40.62
C HIS A 4 46.91 24.92 40.73
N MET A 5 47.24 23.89 39.92
CA MET A 5 48.62 23.44 39.61
C MET A 5 48.53 22.32 38.54
N GLU A 6 48.92 22.65 37.31
CA GLU A 6 50.20 22.27 36.65
C GLU A 6 50.15 20.88 35.99
N MET A 7 50.08 20.80 34.65
CA MET A 7 51.19 20.91 33.70
C MET A 7 52.25 19.81 33.90
N GLN A 8 52.15 18.73 33.12
CA GLN A 8 53.30 17.90 32.77
C GLN A 8 53.41 17.80 31.25
N THR A 9 54.43 18.46 30.73
CA THR A 9 54.97 18.31 29.39
C THR A 9 55.97 17.15 29.37
N GLY A 10 55.74 16.16 28.52
CA GLY A 10 56.61 14.99 28.35
C GLY A 10 56.92 14.71 26.87
N SER A 11 58.07 15.24 26.45
CA SER A 11 58.99 14.91 25.35
C SER A 11 58.68 13.86 24.25
N ARG A 12 59.01 14.34 23.03
CA ARG A 12 59.40 13.67 21.76
C ARG A 12 60.21 12.37 21.88
N SER A 13 60.02 11.44 20.94
CA SER A 13 60.95 11.20 19.80
C SER A 13 60.66 9.91 19.01
N ALA A 14 61.13 9.90 17.75
CA ALA A 14 61.50 8.78 16.89
C ALA A 14 60.45 8.11 15.96
N HIS A 15 60.44 8.64 14.73
CA HIS A 15 60.41 7.96 13.42
C HIS A 15 60.30 6.42 13.36
N SER A 16 59.38 5.95 12.51
CA SER A 16 59.69 4.97 11.44
C SER A 16 58.67 5.09 10.30
N PRO A 17 59.12 5.15 9.02
CA PRO A 17 58.25 5.09 7.85
C PRO A 17 58.11 3.64 7.38
N ALA A 18 56.88 3.16 7.19
CA ALA A 18 56.64 1.87 6.57
C ALA A 18 55.44 1.94 5.63
N LEU A 19 55.79 1.97 4.34
CA LEU A 19 55.14 1.22 3.26
C LEU A 19 53.71 1.60 2.85
N CYS A 20 53.65 2.14 1.63
CA CYS A 20 52.54 2.03 0.71
C CYS A 20 51.82 0.68 0.84
N GLN A 21 50.57 0.73 1.33
CA GLN A 21 49.58 -0.29 1.00
C GLN A 21 48.50 0.40 0.17
N THR A 22 48.64 0.24 -1.14
CA THR A 22 47.60 0.53 -2.11
C THR A 22 46.42 -0.38 -1.77
N LEU A 23 45.36 0.20 -1.21
CA LEU A 23 44.09 -0.51 -1.00
C LEU A 23 43.57 -0.98 -2.37
N PRO A 24 43.21 -2.26 -2.55
CA PRO A 24 42.48 -2.68 -3.73
C PRO A 24 41.13 -1.95 -3.73
N SER A 25 40.90 -1.16 -4.77
CA SER A 25 39.59 -0.61 -5.09
C SER A 25 38.55 -1.74 -5.02
N PRO A 26 37.38 -1.53 -4.40
CA PRO A 26 36.33 -2.53 -4.45
C PRO A 26 36.03 -2.84 -5.92
N PRO A 27 35.77 -4.11 -6.29
CA PRO A 27 35.34 -4.42 -7.64
C PRO A 27 34.13 -3.54 -7.93
N SER A 28 34.23 -2.74 -9.00
CA SER A 28 33.08 -2.09 -9.60
C SER A 28 32.06 -3.18 -9.84
N MET A 29 31.09 -3.28 -8.93
CA MET A 29 29.86 -3.98 -9.20
C MET A 29 29.24 -3.17 -10.32
N ASP A 30 29.48 -3.66 -11.53
CA ASP A 30 28.66 -3.44 -12.69
C ASP A 30 27.24 -3.78 -12.25
N ARG A 31 26.56 -2.79 -11.66
CA ARG A 31 25.15 -2.82 -11.34
C ARG A 31 24.51 -2.75 -12.70
N SER A 32 24.49 -3.92 -13.35
CA SER A 32 23.68 -4.23 -14.50
C SER A 32 22.35 -3.53 -14.23
N LEU A 33 22.07 -2.51 -15.04
CA LEU A 33 20.79 -1.83 -15.08
C LEU A 33 19.80 -2.83 -15.67
N ALA A 34 19.58 -3.93 -14.96
CA ALA A 34 18.42 -4.77 -15.15
C ALA A 34 17.26 -3.83 -14.85
N THR A 35 16.57 -3.41 -15.91
CA THR A 35 15.26 -2.79 -15.82
C THR A 35 14.49 -3.59 -14.77
N PRO A 36 14.11 -2.99 -13.62
CA PRO A 36 13.47 -3.74 -12.56
C PRO A 36 12.27 -4.44 -13.17
N ALA A 37 12.25 -5.78 -13.09
CA ALA A 37 11.17 -6.57 -13.64
C ALA A 37 9.86 -6.03 -13.06
N ARG A 38 8.96 -5.59 -13.94
CA ARG A 38 7.67 -5.03 -13.56
C ARG A 38 6.95 -6.07 -12.68
N LEU A 39 6.50 -5.67 -11.49
CA LEU A 39 5.82 -6.59 -10.59
C LEU A 39 4.53 -7.08 -11.24
N SER A 40 4.28 -8.38 -11.18
CA SER A 40 2.97 -8.92 -11.57
C SER A 40 1.91 -8.45 -10.56
N THR A 41 0.64 -8.43 -10.96
CA THR A 41 -0.46 -8.07 -10.07
C THR A 41 -0.51 -8.95 -8.82
N ALA A 42 -0.23 -10.25 -8.97
CA ALA A 42 -0.19 -11.19 -7.86
C ALA A 42 0.94 -10.87 -6.87
N GLU A 43 2.14 -10.58 -7.38
CA GLU A 43 3.28 -10.21 -6.55
C GLU A 43 3.03 -8.88 -5.82
N LEU A 44 2.45 -7.89 -6.51
CA LEU A 44 2.09 -6.62 -5.89
C LEU A 44 1.04 -6.80 -4.79
N ALA A 45 0.00 -7.60 -5.04
CA ALA A 45 -1.05 -7.89 -4.07
C ALA A 45 -0.49 -8.58 -2.82
N PHE A 46 0.38 -9.57 -3.00
CA PHE A 46 1.07 -10.23 -1.89
C PHE A 46 1.91 -9.25 -1.05
N ARG A 47 2.65 -8.34 -1.71
CA ARG A 47 3.46 -7.32 -0.99
C ARG A 47 2.61 -6.32 -0.23
N ILE A 48 1.51 -5.84 -0.83
CA ILE A 48 0.57 -4.94 -0.15
C ILE A 48 -0.11 -5.66 1.01
N PHE A 49 -0.51 -6.92 0.82
CA PHE A 49 -1.04 -7.76 1.89
C PHE A 49 -0.05 -7.87 3.06
N ALA A 50 1.22 -8.15 2.79
CA ALA A 50 2.26 -8.25 3.83
C ALA A 50 2.44 -6.91 4.58
N VAL A 51 2.45 -5.79 3.86
CA VAL A 51 2.52 -4.43 4.43
C VAL A 51 1.33 -4.17 5.36
N PHE A 52 0.11 -4.49 4.92
CA PHE A 52 -1.09 -4.33 5.76
C PHE A 52 -1.08 -5.25 6.98
N ARG A 53 -0.59 -6.49 6.81
CA ARG A 53 -0.51 -7.46 7.91
C ARG A 53 0.50 -7.06 8.97
N GLY A 54 1.56 -6.35 8.59
CA GLY A 54 2.59 -5.82 9.48
C GLY A 54 2.17 -4.57 10.25
N HIS A 55 1.13 -3.85 9.82
CA HIS A 55 0.66 -2.65 10.51
C HIS A 55 -0.37 -3.01 11.62
N PRO A 56 -0.13 -2.71 12.91
CA PRO A 56 -0.98 -3.18 14.01
C PRO A 56 -2.46 -2.82 13.87
N HIS A 57 -2.77 -1.54 13.59
CA HIS A 57 -4.15 -1.07 13.47
C HIS A 57 -4.88 -1.62 12.22
N ILE A 58 -4.25 -1.49 11.04
CA ILE A 58 -4.80 -1.99 9.76
C ILE A 58 -5.03 -3.50 9.84
N SER A 59 -4.06 -4.26 10.36
CA SER A 59 -4.19 -5.70 10.53
C SER A 59 -5.40 -6.06 11.41
N ASN A 60 -5.62 -5.35 12.51
CA ASN A 60 -6.79 -5.61 13.36
C ASN A 60 -8.10 -5.35 12.61
N VAL A 61 -8.21 -4.23 11.90
CA VAL A 61 -9.42 -3.90 11.13
C VAL A 61 -9.68 -4.94 10.04
N LEU A 62 -8.65 -5.30 9.27
CA LEU A 62 -8.77 -6.33 8.24
C LEU A 62 -9.16 -7.68 8.84
N THR A 63 -8.64 -8.05 10.02
CA THR A 63 -9.08 -9.24 10.76
C THR A 63 -10.58 -9.18 11.05
N HIS A 64 -11.09 -8.05 11.51
CA HIS A 64 -12.50 -7.91 11.85
C HIS A 64 -13.42 -7.97 10.62
N ILE A 65 -13.12 -7.20 9.57
CA ILE A 65 -14.01 -7.14 8.39
C ILE A 65 -13.96 -8.42 7.54
N SER A 66 -12.84 -9.16 7.60
CA SER A 66 -12.69 -10.45 6.90
C SER A 66 -13.04 -11.65 7.76
N ARG A 67 -13.39 -11.46 9.05
CA ARG A 67 -13.55 -12.55 10.04
C ARG A 67 -12.32 -13.46 10.09
N ALA A 68 -11.14 -12.85 10.07
CA ALA A 68 -9.83 -13.49 10.02
C ALA A 68 -9.55 -14.34 8.77
N ASN A 69 -10.37 -14.23 7.71
CA ASN A 69 -10.13 -14.93 6.44
C ASN A 69 -9.07 -14.21 5.58
N TRP A 70 -7.80 -14.40 5.95
CA TRP A 70 -6.68 -13.72 5.30
C TRP A 70 -6.44 -14.12 3.85
N ALA A 71 -6.70 -15.39 3.51
CA ALA A 71 -6.61 -15.85 2.12
C ALA A 71 -7.63 -15.12 1.23
N GLN A 72 -8.80 -14.79 1.77
CA GLN A 72 -9.78 -13.98 1.05
C GLN A 72 -9.30 -12.52 0.92
N VAL A 73 -8.73 -11.92 1.99
CA VAL A 73 -8.18 -10.55 1.91
C VAL A 73 -7.14 -10.44 0.79
N GLU A 74 -6.18 -11.37 0.72
CA GLU A 74 -5.16 -11.37 -0.34
C GLU A 74 -5.77 -11.52 -1.74
N ARG A 75 -6.76 -12.39 -1.90
CA ARG A 75 -7.50 -12.55 -3.17
C ARG A 75 -8.23 -11.27 -3.57
N GLU A 76 -8.93 -10.62 -2.64
CA GLU A 76 -9.63 -9.36 -2.93
C GLU A 76 -8.62 -8.25 -3.29
N LEU A 77 -7.45 -8.20 -2.62
CA LEU A 77 -6.38 -7.27 -2.99
C LEU A 77 -5.87 -7.53 -4.41
N ASN A 78 -5.70 -8.78 -4.82
CA ASN A 78 -5.33 -9.12 -6.20
C ASN A 78 -6.36 -8.60 -7.22
N ILE A 79 -7.65 -8.76 -6.91
CA ILE A 79 -8.74 -8.24 -7.75
C ILE A 79 -8.72 -6.71 -7.80
N ILE A 80 -8.60 -6.04 -6.66
CA ILE A 80 -8.60 -4.56 -6.55
C ILE A 80 -7.40 -3.95 -7.27
N LEU A 81 -6.24 -4.60 -7.21
CA LEU A 81 -5.00 -4.08 -7.80
C LEU A 81 -4.82 -4.49 -9.27
N ASN A 82 -5.73 -5.28 -9.83
CA ASN A 82 -5.71 -5.62 -11.25
C ASN A 82 -6.31 -4.47 -12.08
N PRO A 83 -5.52 -3.79 -12.94
CA PRO A 83 -6.01 -2.63 -13.71
C PRO A 83 -7.18 -2.93 -14.65
N THR A 84 -7.43 -4.21 -14.98
CA THR A 84 -8.56 -4.61 -15.83
C THR A 84 -9.86 -4.83 -15.05
N THR A 85 -9.81 -4.82 -13.72
CA THR A 85 -11.00 -5.00 -12.88
C THR A 85 -11.93 -3.82 -13.04
N THR A 86 -13.21 -4.11 -13.26
CA THR A 86 -14.28 -3.12 -13.36
C THR A 86 -15.49 -3.64 -12.61
N GLY A 87 -16.09 -2.81 -11.74
CA GLY A 87 -17.26 -3.18 -10.95
C GLY A 87 -17.18 -4.56 -10.28
N GLY A 88 -18.37 -5.15 -10.02
CA GLY A 88 -18.49 -6.56 -9.60
C GLY A 88 -17.85 -6.94 -8.26
N LEU A 89 -17.35 -5.97 -7.48
CA LEU A 89 -16.61 -6.23 -6.26
C LEU A 89 -17.47 -6.92 -5.20
N SER A 90 -16.87 -7.88 -4.49
CA SER A 90 -17.43 -8.51 -3.30
C SER A 90 -17.65 -7.48 -2.18
N SER A 91 -18.48 -7.80 -1.18
CA SER A 91 -18.67 -6.91 -0.02
C SER A 91 -17.35 -6.61 0.71
N LEU A 92 -16.46 -7.61 0.82
CA LEU A 92 -15.15 -7.42 1.42
C LEU A 92 -14.27 -6.50 0.57
N ALA A 93 -14.21 -6.71 -0.75
CA ALA A 93 -13.45 -5.83 -1.63
C ALA A 93 -13.95 -4.38 -1.57
N ARG A 94 -15.27 -4.16 -1.54
CA ARG A 94 -15.85 -2.82 -1.37
C ARG A 94 -15.41 -2.17 -0.06
N ASN A 95 -15.43 -2.89 1.05
CA ASN A 95 -14.95 -2.38 2.33
C ASN A 95 -13.46 -2.04 2.30
N ILE A 96 -12.64 -2.85 1.62
CA ILE A 96 -11.20 -2.58 1.48
C ILE A 96 -10.97 -1.33 0.62
N VAL A 97 -11.70 -1.17 -0.49
CA VAL A 97 -11.64 0.03 -1.36
C VAL A 97 -12.10 1.28 -0.60
N ASP A 98 -13.17 1.20 0.20
CA ASP A 98 -13.62 2.31 1.04
C ASP A 98 -12.52 2.75 2.02
N LEU A 99 -11.87 1.79 2.70
CA LEU A 99 -10.74 2.09 3.58
C LEU A 99 -9.55 2.73 2.85
N MET A 100 -9.31 2.36 1.58
CA MET A 100 -8.23 2.90 0.76
C MET A 100 -8.51 4.33 0.28
N CYS A 101 -9.78 4.73 0.10
CA CYS A 101 -10.10 5.96 -0.62
C CYS A 101 -10.86 7.00 0.20
N ALA A 102 -11.82 6.58 1.03
CA ALA A 102 -12.85 7.46 1.56
C ALA A 102 -12.42 8.30 2.78
N GLU A 103 -11.31 7.94 3.42
CA GLU A 103 -10.80 8.61 4.63
C GLU A 103 -11.83 8.69 5.77
N ARG A 104 -12.81 7.77 5.76
CA ARG A 104 -13.86 7.68 6.77
C ARG A 104 -13.32 7.05 8.05
N GLY A 105 -13.58 7.71 9.19
CA GLY A 105 -13.09 7.29 10.50
C GLY A 105 -11.56 7.35 10.66
N VAL A 106 -11.06 6.85 11.78
CA VAL A 106 -9.61 6.85 12.08
C VAL A 106 -8.86 5.91 11.14
N THR A 107 -9.42 4.74 10.85
CA THR A 107 -8.75 3.76 9.99
C THR A 107 -8.58 4.26 8.57
N GLY A 108 -9.59 4.86 7.94
CA GLY A 108 -9.46 5.39 6.58
C GLY A 108 -8.37 6.46 6.47
N LYS A 109 -8.32 7.38 7.44
CA LYS A 109 -7.29 8.44 7.53
C LYS A 109 -5.87 7.90 7.70
N ILE A 110 -5.71 6.70 8.25
CA ILE A 110 -4.42 6.01 8.36
C ILE A 110 -4.13 5.22 7.09
N LEU A 111 -5.11 4.45 6.61
CA LEU A 111 -4.89 3.44 5.57
C LEU A 111 -4.59 4.08 4.22
N LYS A 112 -5.30 5.14 3.81
CA LYS A 112 -5.07 5.81 2.53
C LYS A 112 -3.63 6.31 2.36
N PRO A 113 -3.09 7.20 3.23
CA PRO A 113 -1.71 7.66 3.07
C PRO A 113 -0.70 6.52 3.23
N TYR A 114 -0.98 5.52 4.07
CA TYR A 114 -0.11 4.34 4.21
C TYR A 114 -0.08 3.49 2.94
N PHE A 115 -1.21 3.27 2.30
CA PHE A 115 -1.34 2.57 1.02
C PHE A 115 -0.61 3.31 -0.11
N HIS A 116 -0.79 4.63 -0.22
CA HIS A 116 -0.10 5.44 -1.22
C HIS A 116 1.43 5.37 -1.02
N ALA A 117 1.89 5.51 0.22
CA ALA A 117 3.31 5.38 0.56
C ALA A 117 3.85 3.96 0.34
N ALA A 118 3.02 2.92 0.44
CA ALA A 118 3.41 1.55 0.12
C ALA A 118 3.60 1.40 -1.40
N LEU A 119 2.66 1.87 -2.22
CA LEU A 119 2.76 1.83 -3.67
C LEU A 119 3.98 2.57 -4.19
N GLN A 120 4.23 3.79 -3.72
CA GLN A 120 5.40 4.59 -4.12
C GLN A 120 6.75 3.94 -3.77
N ARG A 121 6.78 3.04 -2.78
CA ARG A 121 7.99 2.28 -2.40
C ARG A 121 8.16 1.01 -3.22
N LEU A 122 7.05 0.40 -3.62
CA LEU A 122 7.03 -0.87 -4.36
C LEU A 122 7.11 -0.67 -5.88
N LEU A 123 6.67 0.48 -6.37
CA LEU A 123 6.53 0.81 -7.78
C LEU A 123 7.25 2.13 -8.11
N GLY A 124 7.45 2.39 -9.41
CA GLY A 124 7.83 3.73 -9.87
C GLY A 124 6.69 4.75 -9.66
N PRO A 125 6.99 6.06 -9.67
CA PRO A 125 6.01 7.11 -9.39
C PRO A 125 4.80 7.05 -10.34
N ASP A 126 5.04 6.85 -11.63
CA ASP A 126 3.97 6.81 -12.65
C ASP A 126 3.06 5.59 -12.48
N GLU A 127 3.64 4.42 -12.19
CA GLU A 127 2.88 3.18 -11.97
C GLU A 127 2.07 3.24 -10.68
N ALA A 128 2.65 3.80 -9.61
CA ALA A 128 1.96 4.01 -8.36
C ALA A 128 0.76 4.96 -8.56
N GLU A 129 0.94 6.07 -9.26
CA GLU A 129 -0.13 7.03 -9.52
C GLU A 129 -1.23 6.44 -10.41
N GLN A 130 -0.86 5.66 -11.44
CA GLN A 130 -1.82 4.96 -12.28
C GLN A 130 -2.69 4.00 -11.45
N LEU A 131 -2.09 3.28 -10.51
CA LEU A 131 -2.82 2.33 -9.68
C LEU A 131 -3.67 3.03 -8.61
N ILE A 132 -3.20 4.14 -8.04
CA ILE A 132 -4.01 5.00 -7.16
C ILE A 132 -5.27 5.46 -7.90
N ARG A 133 -5.12 6.02 -9.11
CA ARG A 133 -6.25 6.46 -9.93
C ARG A 133 -7.22 5.31 -10.25
N HIS A 134 -6.70 4.11 -10.49
CA HIS A 134 -7.53 2.93 -10.72
C HIS A 134 -8.39 2.59 -9.50
N VAL A 135 -7.79 2.52 -8.31
CA VAL A 135 -8.53 2.20 -7.07
C VAL A 135 -9.53 3.31 -6.72
N GLU A 136 -9.17 4.57 -6.95
CA GLU A 136 -10.10 5.70 -6.81
C GLU A 136 -11.27 5.63 -7.80
N ALA A 137 -11.03 5.20 -9.05
CA ALA A 137 -12.10 5.00 -10.02
C ALA A 137 -13.07 3.87 -9.58
N LEU A 138 -12.54 2.77 -9.03
CA LEU A 138 -13.38 1.72 -8.43
C LEU A 138 -14.23 2.30 -7.28
N PHE A 139 -13.63 3.11 -6.40
CA PHE A 139 -14.34 3.76 -5.31
C PHE A 139 -15.49 4.66 -5.81
N LEU A 140 -15.21 5.52 -6.80
CA LEU A 140 -16.24 6.40 -7.38
C LEU A 140 -17.38 5.62 -8.03
N GLU A 141 -17.09 4.49 -8.69
CA GLU A 141 -18.11 3.61 -9.23
C GLU A 141 -19.01 3.02 -8.13
N LEU A 142 -18.43 2.69 -6.97
CA LEU A 142 -19.18 2.20 -5.81
C LEU A 142 -20.09 3.26 -5.21
N GLU A 143 -19.57 4.48 -4.98
CA GLU A 143 -20.38 5.60 -4.47
C GLU A 143 -21.51 5.94 -5.43
N TRP A 144 -21.23 6.01 -6.74
CA TRP A 144 -22.26 6.27 -7.76
C TRP A 144 -23.40 5.26 -7.70
N LYS A 145 -23.09 3.97 -7.55
CA LYS A 145 -24.08 2.90 -7.43
C LYS A 145 -24.84 2.92 -6.11
N ALA A 146 -24.22 3.40 -5.03
CA ALA A 146 -24.88 3.57 -3.74
C ALA A 146 -25.90 4.72 -3.78
N ASP A 147 -25.56 5.82 -4.47
CA ASP A 147 -26.43 6.99 -4.64
C ASP A 147 -27.53 6.77 -5.69
N HIS A 148 -27.30 5.88 -6.66
CA HIS A 148 -28.24 5.52 -7.71
C HIS A 148 -28.58 4.02 -7.66
N PRO A 149 -29.28 3.55 -6.60
CA PRO A 149 -29.76 2.19 -6.58
C PRO A 149 -30.66 2.00 -7.81
N ALA A 150 -30.30 1.05 -8.68
CA ALA A 150 -31.02 0.78 -9.92
C ALA A 150 -32.53 0.81 -9.66
N SER A 151 -33.27 1.59 -10.45
CA SER A 151 -34.72 1.76 -10.36
C SER A 151 -35.42 0.40 -10.32
N ALA A 152 -35.65 -0.12 -9.11
CA ALA A 152 -36.29 -1.41 -8.86
C ALA A 152 -37.81 -1.25 -8.71
N ILE A 153 -38.39 -0.27 -9.41
CA ILE A 153 -39.83 0.01 -9.41
C ILE A 153 -40.28 0.33 -10.84
N ALA A 154 -40.11 -0.62 -11.76
CA ALA A 154 -40.72 -0.54 -13.09
C ALA A 154 -41.01 -1.92 -13.65
N SER A 155 -41.60 -2.82 -12.86
CA SER A 155 -42.18 -4.09 -13.36
C SER A 155 -43.25 -4.69 -12.43
N LYS A 156 -43.77 -3.94 -11.46
CA LYS A 156 -44.80 -4.44 -10.53
C LYS A 156 -46.11 -3.65 -10.57
N GLU A 157 -46.43 -3.03 -11.71
CA GLU A 157 -47.77 -2.48 -11.99
C GLU A 157 -48.08 -2.68 -13.48
N ALA A 158 -48.28 -3.92 -13.90
CA ALA A 158 -48.97 -4.22 -15.13
C ALA A 158 -49.80 -5.49 -14.92
N GLY A 159 -51.12 -5.30 -14.78
CA GLY A 159 -52.10 -6.39 -14.95
C GLY A 159 -52.70 -6.96 -13.68
N HIS A 160 -53.32 -6.14 -12.84
CA HIS A 160 -54.44 -6.60 -12.01
C HIS A 160 -55.62 -5.65 -12.18
N ASP A 161 -56.22 -5.64 -13.38
CA ASP A 161 -57.56 -5.11 -13.53
C ASP A 161 -58.57 -6.26 -13.44
N ARG A 162 -59.13 -6.39 -12.24
CA ARG A 162 -60.41 -7.03 -12.00
C ARG A 162 -61.48 -6.05 -12.42
N THR A 163 -62.16 -6.34 -13.52
CA THR A 163 -63.50 -5.80 -13.74
C THR A 163 -64.48 -6.96 -13.86
N ALA A 164 -65.21 -7.13 -12.77
CA ALA A 164 -66.48 -7.82 -12.73
C ALA A 164 -67.52 -6.97 -13.48
N HIS A 165 -68.29 -7.60 -14.36
CA HIS A 165 -69.76 -7.56 -14.38
C HIS A 165 -70.30 -8.52 -15.42
#